data_AF-A0AAD4CLN7-F1
#
_entry.id   AF-A0AAD4CLN7-F1
#
_cell.length_a   1.000
_cell.length_b   1.000
_cell.length_c   1.000
_cell.angle_alpha   90.00
_cell.angle_beta   90.00
_cell.angle_gamma   90.00
#
_symmetry.space_group_name_H-M   'P 1'
#
loop_
_entity.id
_entity.type
_entity.pdbx_description
1 polymer ?
#
loop_
_entity_poly.entity_id
_entity_poly.type
_entity_poly.pdbx_seq_one_letter_code
_entity_poly.pdbx_strand_id
1 'polypeptide(L)'
;MTSSSQPIENMPEDVFYHHSSWPERWSHPSFQKKQEWVNHLWYRESGRYASSFLHRNISEDFPWGFIIYRTIYTPESDELWPAVLSKFTRYIHYEIDCQCDVVDDRMPEQLVHESHQDVIISDKKWDGASVDQIRENFLSYLVTTPRGLEFTNPRFKGCLVIDAPALESLLHAPEPENWQFGMQRPFVGMVDAQYVEGQRWMPTGYWGYIRVELGHLWFLYLQLTWDDLHELVLPAGEFIPVYNEDLGSAQDEEGNPQSVLRNRGGRRT
;
A
#
# COMPACT_ATOMS: atom_id res chain seq x y z
N MET A 1 -8.86 -3.55 -55.00
CA MET A 1 -9.99 -3.40 -54.05
C MET A 1 -10.12 -4.70 -53.29
N THR A 2 -9.55 -4.76 -52.10
CA THR A 2 -9.80 -5.83 -51.13
C THR A 2 -9.74 -5.18 -49.77
N SER A 3 -10.93 -4.78 -49.33
CA SER A 3 -11.25 -4.45 -47.95
C SER A 3 -11.05 -5.71 -47.12
N SER A 4 -10.14 -5.67 -46.16
CA SER A 4 -10.09 -6.64 -45.07
C SER A 4 -9.98 -5.83 -43.78
N SER A 5 -11.14 -5.35 -43.35
CA SER A 5 -11.38 -4.93 -41.99
C SER A 5 -11.21 -6.18 -41.14
N GLN A 6 -10.09 -6.29 -40.43
CA GLN A 6 -9.99 -7.31 -39.40
C GLN A 6 -11.02 -7.01 -38.31
N PRO A 7 -11.66 -8.05 -37.74
CA PRO A 7 -12.61 -7.83 -36.66
C PRO A 7 -11.86 -7.26 -35.47
N ILE A 8 -12.42 -6.23 -34.85
CA ILE A 8 -12.08 -5.83 -33.49
C ILE A 8 -12.29 -7.08 -32.65
N GLU A 9 -11.19 -7.75 -32.31
CA GLU A 9 -11.18 -8.89 -31.43
C GLU A 9 -11.78 -8.43 -30.11
N ASN A 10 -12.88 -9.07 -29.72
CA ASN A 10 -13.60 -8.78 -28.48
C ASN A 10 -12.59 -8.71 -27.33
N MET A 11 -12.43 -7.53 -26.74
CA MET A 11 -11.67 -7.35 -25.50
C MET A 11 -12.28 -8.30 -24.46
N PRO A 12 -11.49 -9.23 -23.89
CA PRO A 12 -12.02 -10.20 -22.94
C PRO A 12 -12.61 -9.48 -21.72
N GLU A 13 -13.74 -9.99 -21.24
CA GLU A 13 -14.34 -9.59 -19.96
C GLU A 13 -13.28 -9.73 -18.83
N ASP A 14 -13.19 -8.70 -17.97
CA ASP A 14 -12.29 -8.55 -16.80
C ASP A 14 -10.83 -8.13 -17.05
N VAL A 15 -10.61 -6.85 -17.38
CA VAL A 15 -9.26 -6.25 -17.47
C VAL A 15 -8.75 -5.71 -16.12
N PHE A 16 -9.65 -5.27 -15.21
CA PHE A 16 -9.29 -4.67 -13.93
C PHE A 16 -9.50 -5.61 -12.76
N TYR A 17 -8.65 -5.49 -11.74
CA TYR A 17 -8.76 -6.25 -10.50
C TYR A 17 -10.13 -6.01 -9.84
N HIS A 18 -10.73 -7.08 -9.33
CA HIS A 18 -11.97 -7.01 -8.57
C HIS A 18 -11.91 -7.94 -7.38
N HIS A 19 -12.20 -7.40 -6.20
CA HIS A 19 -12.40 -8.17 -4.99
C HIS A 19 -13.89 -8.34 -4.71
N SER A 20 -14.30 -9.53 -4.27
CA SER A 20 -15.71 -9.89 -4.02
C SER A 20 -16.38 -9.13 -2.88
N SER A 21 -15.60 -8.42 -2.04
CA SER A 21 -16.14 -7.53 -1.01
C SER A 21 -16.64 -6.20 -1.58
N TRP A 22 -16.29 -5.86 -2.82
CA TRP A 22 -16.77 -4.65 -3.47
C TRP A 22 -18.14 -4.91 -4.10
N PRO A 23 -19.12 -4.00 -3.92
CA PRO A 23 -20.47 -4.19 -4.41
C PRO A 23 -20.54 -4.24 -5.94
N GLU A 24 -19.65 -3.50 -6.60
CA GLU A 24 -19.56 -3.39 -8.05
C GLU A 24 -18.10 -3.52 -8.50
N ARG A 25 -17.91 -3.92 -9.76
CA ARG A 25 -16.59 -3.88 -10.38
C ARG A 25 -16.16 -2.43 -10.55
N TRP A 26 -14.93 -2.13 -10.18
CA TRP A 26 -14.40 -0.78 -10.38
C TRP A 26 -14.32 -0.47 -11.87
N SER A 27 -14.72 0.76 -12.21
CA SER A 27 -14.58 1.29 -13.56
C SER A 27 -14.40 2.79 -13.49
N HIS A 28 -13.63 3.34 -14.42
CA HIS A 28 -13.43 4.78 -14.52
C HIS A 28 -13.40 5.23 -15.99
N PRO A 29 -14.19 6.24 -16.39
CA PRO A 29 -14.28 6.67 -17.79
C PRO A 29 -12.93 7.04 -18.40
N SER A 30 -12.06 7.70 -17.64
CA SER A 30 -10.73 8.09 -18.10
C SER A 30 -9.82 6.88 -18.35
N PHE A 31 -9.99 5.78 -17.60
CA PHE A 31 -9.20 4.56 -17.76
C PHE A 31 -9.70 3.70 -18.93
N GLN A 32 -10.98 3.79 -19.27
CA GLN A 32 -11.52 3.20 -20.51
C GLN A 32 -10.95 3.85 -21.77
N LYS A 33 -10.50 5.10 -21.66
CA LYS A 33 -9.92 5.91 -22.74
C LYS A 33 -8.45 6.22 -22.52
N LYS A 34 -7.71 5.33 -21.84
CA LYS A 34 -6.30 5.54 -21.49
C LYS A 34 -5.40 5.89 -22.68
N GLN A 35 -5.73 5.42 -23.88
CA GLN A 35 -5.00 5.74 -25.11
C GLN A 35 -5.03 7.24 -25.44
N GLU A 36 -6.04 7.98 -24.96
CA GLU A 36 -6.15 9.43 -25.13
C GLU A 36 -5.16 10.19 -24.22
N TRP A 37 -4.67 9.57 -23.14
CA TRP A 37 -3.71 10.19 -22.21
C TRP A 37 -2.41 10.59 -22.90
N VAL A 38 -2.01 9.91 -23.97
CA VAL A 38 -0.84 10.26 -24.79
C VAL A 38 -0.88 11.69 -25.36
N ASN A 39 -2.05 12.33 -25.36
CA ASN A 39 -2.23 13.69 -25.82
C ASN A 39 -2.08 14.74 -24.71
N HIS A 40 -2.03 14.33 -23.44
CA HIS A 40 -1.87 15.21 -22.30
C HIS A 40 -0.39 15.47 -21.98
N LEU A 41 -0.06 16.71 -21.60
CA LEU A 41 1.30 17.10 -21.23
C LEU A 41 1.80 16.35 -20.00
N TRP A 42 0.96 16.20 -18.97
CA TRP A 42 1.29 15.43 -17.76
C TRP A 42 1.67 13.98 -18.05
N TYR A 43 1.13 13.40 -19.13
CA TYR A 43 1.48 12.05 -19.55
C TYR A 43 2.81 12.05 -20.31
N ARG A 44 3.13 13.07 -21.11
CA ARG A 44 4.41 13.09 -21.85
C ARG A 44 5.61 13.43 -20.96
N GLU A 45 5.39 14.20 -19.90
CA GLU A 45 6.42 14.70 -18.99
C GLU A 45 6.31 13.98 -17.64
N SER A 46 6.90 12.78 -17.53
CA SER A 46 6.72 11.85 -16.40
C SER A 46 7.52 12.20 -15.13
N GLY A 47 7.83 13.48 -14.89
CA GLY A 47 8.58 13.92 -13.70
C GLY A 47 7.82 13.74 -12.38
N ARG A 48 6.50 13.55 -12.43
CA ARG A 48 5.63 13.38 -11.26
C ARG A 48 5.46 11.90 -10.93
N TYR A 49 5.40 11.57 -9.64
CA TYR A 49 5.12 10.22 -9.17
C TYR A 49 3.77 9.71 -9.64
N ALA A 50 2.71 10.50 -9.54
CA ALA A 50 1.36 10.13 -10.01
C ALA A 50 1.36 9.83 -11.52
N SER A 51 1.99 10.68 -12.34
CA SER A 51 2.12 10.44 -13.78
C SER A 51 2.93 9.19 -14.09
N SER A 52 4.07 8.99 -13.40
CA SER A 52 4.89 7.79 -13.53
C SER A 52 4.15 6.53 -13.13
N PHE A 53 3.36 6.58 -12.07
CA PHE A 53 2.53 5.48 -11.59
C PHE A 53 1.44 5.11 -12.60
N LEU A 54 0.71 6.11 -13.10
CA LEU A 54 -0.32 5.95 -14.13
C LEU A 54 0.24 5.44 -15.46
N HIS A 55 1.52 5.71 -15.77
CA HIS A 55 2.22 5.17 -16.95
C HIS A 55 2.58 3.69 -16.84
N ARG A 56 3.00 3.26 -15.64
CA ARG A 56 3.57 1.92 -15.44
C ARG A 56 2.50 0.87 -15.19
N ASN A 57 1.40 1.21 -14.53
CA ASN A 57 0.37 0.26 -14.06
C ASN A 57 -0.78 0.03 -15.07
N ILE A 58 -0.53 0.18 -16.36
CA ILE A 58 -1.55 0.59 -17.35
C ILE A 58 -2.69 -0.37 -17.70
N SER A 59 -2.88 -1.55 -17.10
CA SER A 59 -4.17 -2.25 -17.33
C SER A 59 -4.69 -3.16 -16.26
N GLU A 60 -3.87 -3.90 -15.52
CA GLU A 60 -4.39 -5.03 -14.73
C GLU A 60 -4.38 -4.79 -13.23
N ASP A 61 -3.60 -3.80 -12.80
CA ASP A 61 -3.35 -3.51 -11.39
C ASP A 61 -4.26 -2.42 -10.81
N PHE A 62 -5.17 -1.90 -11.64
CA PHE A 62 -6.21 -0.97 -11.22
C PHE A 62 -7.51 -1.68 -10.89
N PRO A 63 -8.28 -1.17 -9.91
CA PRO A 63 -7.90 -0.08 -9.00
C PRO A 63 -6.76 -0.49 -8.07
N TRP A 64 -5.95 0.47 -7.65
CA TRP A 64 -4.80 0.24 -6.77
C TRP A 64 -5.24 0.39 -5.30
N GLY A 65 -4.43 -0.08 -4.35
CA GLY A 65 -4.72 0.06 -2.92
C GLY A 65 -4.29 -1.17 -2.14
N PHE A 66 -4.46 -1.11 -0.83
CA PHE A 66 -3.99 -2.13 0.08
C PHE A 66 -5.04 -3.22 0.33
N ILE A 67 -4.58 -4.36 0.83
CA ILE A 67 -5.42 -5.32 1.53
C ILE A 67 -5.23 -5.05 3.02
N ILE A 68 -6.32 -4.76 3.73
CA ILE A 68 -6.30 -4.30 5.11
C ILE A 68 -7.09 -5.27 5.98
N TYR A 69 -6.41 -5.89 6.94
CA TYR A 69 -7.03 -6.71 7.97
C TYR A 69 -7.38 -5.85 9.17
N ARG A 70 -8.66 -5.89 9.55
CA ARG A 70 -9.10 -5.40 10.86
C ARG A 70 -9.02 -6.55 11.87
N THR A 71 -8.34 -6.32 12.99
CA THR A 71 -8.18 -7.36 14.04
C THR A 71 -8.68 -6.93 15.41
N ILE A 72 -9.40 -5.81 15.51
CA ILE A 72 -9.98 -5.30 16.76
C ILE A 72 -11.48 -5.05 16.59
N TYR A 73 -12.31 -5.75 17.37
CA TYR A 73 -13.79 -5.73 17.25
C TYR A 73 -14.50 -5.43 18.58
N THR A 74 -14.01 -4.45 19.34
CA THR A 74 -14.73 -3.94 20.51
C THR A 74 -15.90 -3.04 20.05
N PRO A 75 -16.94 -2.84 20.88
CA PRO A 75 -18.02 -1.90 20.54
C PRO A 75 -17.52 -0.49 20.22
N GLU A 76 -16.50 -0.03 20.94
CA GLU A 76 -15.87 1.27 20.71
C GLU A 76 -15.12 1.30 19.38
N SER A 77 -14.40 0.22 19.03
CA SER A 77 -13.71 0.17 17.73
C SER A 77 -14.68 0.09 16.56
N ASP A 78 -15.83 -0.60 16.71
CA ASP A 78 -16.89 -0.63 15.70
C ASP A 78 -17.46 0.76 15.41
N GLU A 79 -17.68 1.57 16.45
CA GLU A 79 -18.18 2.94 16.30
C GLU A 79 -17.15 3.86 15.61
N LEU A 80 -15.86 3.68 15.95
CA LEU A 80 -14.77 4.53 15.45
C LEU A 80 -14.23 4.11 14.08
N TRP A 81 -14.48 2.87 13.66
CA TRP A 81 -13.92 2.28 12.44
C TRP A 81 -14.10 3.15 11.17
N PRO A 82 -15.29 3.71 10.88
CA PRO A 82 -15.46 4.54 9.69
C PRO A 82 -14.60 5.81 9.72
N ALA A 83 -14.46 6.44 10.89
CA ALA A 83 -13.64 7.64 11.06
C ALA A 83 -12.14 7.33 10.90
N VAL A 84 -11.71 6.16 11.38
CA VAL A 84 -10.34 5.68 11.24
C VAL A 84 -9.98 5.42 9.79
N LEU A 85 -10.83 4.69 9.05
CA LEU A 85 -10.61 4.47 7.61
C LEU A 85 -10.63 5.79 6.83
N SER A 86 -11.54 6.71 7.15
CA SER A 86 -11.57 8.03 6.53
C SER A 86 -10.27 8.81 6.79
N LYS A 87 -9.72 8.76 8.01
CA LYS A 87 -8.44 9.40 8.32
C LYS A 87 -7.28 8.73 7.57
N PHE A 88 -7.24 7.41 7.54
CA PHE A 88 -6.25 6.64 6.77
C PHE A 88 -6.22 7.05 5.28
N THR A 89 -7.38 7.09 4.63
CA THR A 89 -7.49 7.54 3.23
C THR A 89 -7.02 8.99 3.04
N ARG A 90 -7.33 9.89 3.98
CA ARG A 90 -6.88 11.29 3.90
C ARG A 90 -5.36 11.44 3.98
N TYR A 91 -4.68 10.60 4.76
CA TYR A 91 -3.21 10.57 4.78
C TYR A 91 -2.63 10.18 3.42
N ILE A 92 -3.12 9.10 2.82
CA ILE A 92 -2.70 8.67 1.48
C ILE A 92 -2.94 9.78 0.44
N HIS A 93 -4.13 10.36 0.44
CA HIS A 93 -4.49 11.44 -0.47
C HIS A 93 -3.62 12.70 -0.28
N TYR A 94 -3.31 13.05 0.96
CA TYR A 94 -2.42 14.15 1.27
C TYR A 94 -1.00 13.91 0.74
N GLU A 95 -0.46 12.69 0.85
CA GLU A 95 0.85 12.35 0.29
C GLU A 95 0.88 12.50 -1.24
N ILE A 96 -0.18 12.06 -1.93
CA ILE A 96 -0.31 12.20 -3.38
C ILE A 96 -0.33 13.69 -3.77
N ASP A 97 -1.13 14.50 -3.06
CA ASP A 97 -1.27 15.94 -3.31
C ASP A 97 0.02 16.74 -3.00
N CYS A 98 0.76 16.37 -1.95
CA CYS A 98 2.00 17.06 -1.57
C CYS A 98 3.11 16.95 -2.61
N GLN A 99 3.04 15.97 -3.51
CA GLN A 99 3.99 15.78 -4.60
C GLN A 99 3.64 16.63 -5.83
N CYS A 100 2.51 17.34 -5.82
CA CYS A 100 2.03 18.14 -6.92
C CYS A 100 2.55 19.59 -6.83
N ASP A 101 3.74 19.85 -7.40
CA ASP A 101 4.31 21.21 -7.48
C ASP A 101 3.60 22.11 -8.53
N VAL A 102 2.71 21.55 -9.36
CA VAL A 102 2.08 22.25 -10.49
C VAL A 102 0.61 22.53 -10.19
N VAL A 103 0.25 23.80 -10.02
CA VAL A 103 -1.12 24.22 -9.66
C VAL A 103 -2.12 24.03 -10.81
N ASP A 104 -1.67 24.09 -12.06
CA ASP A 104 -2.56 24.23 -13.22
C ASP A 104 -3.11 22.91 -13.80
N ASP A 105 -2.46 21.77 -13.55
CA ASP A 105 -2.91 20.45 -14.04
C ASP A 105 -2.74 19.37 -12.97
N ARG A 106 -3.80 19.12 -12.19
CA ARG A 106 -3.87 18.09 -11.14
C ARG A 106 -4.51 16.78 -11.60
N MET A 107 -4.72 16.62 -12.91
CA MET A 107 -5.36 15.43 -13.46
C MET A 107 -4.69 14.12 -13.05
N PRO A 108 -3.35 13.96 -13.04
CA PRO A 108 -2.77 12.68 -12.64
C PRO A 108 -3.02 12.34 -11.17
N GLU A 109 -2.89 13.29 -10.23
CA GLU A 109 -3.20 13.04 -8.81
C GLU A 109 -4.67 12.71 -8.62
N GLN A 110 -5.58 13.45 -9.28
CA GLN A 110 -7.01 13.15 -9.25
C GLN A 110 -7.30 11.72 -9.71
N LEU A 111 -6.71 11.28 -10.82
CA LEU A 111 -6.88 9.91 -11.31
C LEU A 111 -6.31 8.86 -10.35
N VAL A 112 -5.19 9.16 -9.68
CA VAL A 112 -4.64 8.28 -8.64
C VAL A 112 -5.58 8.21 -7.44
N HIS A 113 -6.15 9.32 -6.97
CA HIS A 113 -7.16 9.30 -5.90
C HIS A 113 -8.41 8.51 -6.30
N GLU A 114 -8.96 8.78 -7.48
CA GLU A 114 -10.19 8.16 -7.98
C GLU A 114 -10.03 6.65 -8.24
N SER A 115 -8.80 6.20 -8.43
CA SER A 115 -8.46 4.78 -8.62
C SER A 115 -7.95 4.09 -7.36
N HIS A 116 -7.90 4.79 -6.23
CA HIS A 116 -7.55 4.22 -4.94
C HIS A 116 -8.75 3.46 -4.35
N GLN A 117 -8.57 2.15 -4.15
CA GLN A 117 -9.58 1.26 -3.60
C GLN A 117 -8.94 0.13 -2.78
N ASP A 118 -9.05 0.26 -1.47
CA ASP A 118 -8.63 -0.76 -0.51
C ASP A 118 -9.59 -1.95 -0.48
N VAL A 119 -9.05 -3.11 -0.12
CA VAL A 119 -9.81 -4.30 0.23
C VAL A 119 -9.81 -4.43 1.74
N ILE A 120 -10.98 -4.28 2.35
CA ILE A 120 -11.12 -4.40 3.80
C ILE A 120 -11.57 -5.82 4.17
N ILE A 121 -10.73 -6.53 4.91
CA ILE A 121 -11.05 -7.82 5.51
C ILE A 121 -11.49 -7.57 6.96
N SER A 122 -12.81 -7.46 7.15
CA SER A 122 -13.43 -7.06 8.43
C SER A 122 -14.46 -8.08 8.95
N ASP A 123 -14.10 -9.36 9.01
CA ASP A 123 -14.87 -10.43 9.64
C ASP A 123 -14.43 -10.62 11.10
N LYS A 124 -15.38 -10.69 12.04
CA LYS A 124 -15.11 -10.83 13.48
C LYS A 124 -14.26 -12.05 13.84
N LYS A 125 -14.18 -13.07 12.98
CA LYS A 125 -13.24 -14.19 13.18
C LYS A 125 -11.77 -13.76 13.27
N TRP A 126 -11.44 -12.55 12.81
CA TRP A 126 -10.09 -11.97 12.85
C TRP A 126 -9.80 -11.20 14.14
N ASP A 127 -10.73 -11.15 15.10
CA ASP A 127 -10.52 -10.49 16.38
C ASP A 127 -9.33 -11.09 17.13
N GLY A 128 -8.31 -10.27 17.38
CA GLY A 128 -7.04 -10.69 17.98
C GLY A 128 -6.19 -11.64 17.14
N ALA A 129 -6.42 -11.73 15.82
CA ALA A 129 -5.64 -12.62 14.96
C ALA A 129 -4.15 -12.30 14.99
N SER A 130 -3.30 -13.33 15.09
CA SER A 130 -1.85 -13.19 15.06
C SER A 130 -1.33 -12.86 13.66
N VAL A 131 -0.11 -12.32 13.61
CA VAL A 131 0.62 -12.07 12.35
C VAL A 131 0.69 -13.34 11.48
N ASP A 132 0.92 -14.51 12.09
CA ASP A 132 1.02 -15.77 11.35
C ASP A 132 -0.33 -16.20 10.77
N GLN A 133 -1.42 -16.07 11.53
CA GLN A 133 -2.77 -16.36 11.04
C GLN A 133 -3.16 -15.46 9.87
N ILE A 134 -2.81 -14.16 9.95
CA ILE A 134 -3.04 -13.20 8.87
C ILE A 134 -2.21 -13.59 7.65
N ARG A 135 -0.92 -13.90 7.82
CA ARG A 135 -0.03 -14.30 6.72
C ARG A 135 -0.53 -15.56 6.01
N GLU A 136 -0.91 -16.59 6.76
CA GLU A 136 -1.45 -17.84 6.20
C GLU A 136 -2.72 -17.60 5.40
N ASN A 137 -3.63 -16.76 5.93
CA ASN A 137 -4.84 -16.39 5.21
C ASN A 137 -4.53 -15.58 3.96
N PHE A 138 -3.61 -14.63 4.07
CA PHE A 138 -3.22 -13.78 2.95
C PHE A 138 -2.61 -14.61 1.83
N LEU A 139 -1.69 -15.52 2.14
CA LEU A 139 -1.13 -16.48 1.18
C LEU A 139 -2.21 -17.35 0.52
N SER A 140 -3.18 -17.84 1.31
CA SER A 140 -4.31 -18.61 0.77
C SER A 140 -5.14 -17.78 -0.21
N TYR A 141 -5.37 -16.50 0.11
CA TYR A 141 -6.02 -15.55 -0.77
C TYR A 141 -5.21 -15.33 -2.06
N LEU A 142 -3.89 -15.14 -1.98
CA LEU A 142 -3.02 -14.97 -3.15
C LEU A 142 -3.00 -16.19 -4.08
N VAL A 143 -2.99 -17.41 -3.53
CA VAL A 143 -3.05 -18.68 -4.30
C VAL A 143 -4.30 -18.75 -5.18
N THR A 144 -5.41 -18.18 -4.70
CA THR A 144 -6.71 -18.22 -5.40
C THR A 144 -6.97 -16.98 -6.26
N THR A 145 -6.08 -15.98 -6.19
CA THR A 145 -6.19 -14.74 -6.93
C THR A 145 -5.35 -14.80 -8.21
N PRO A 146 -5.90 -14.47 -9.39
CA PRO A 146 -5.11 -14.38 -10.61
C PRO A 146 -3.89 -13.48 -10.41
N ARG A 147 -2.70 -13.99 -10.76
CA ARG A 147 -1.40 -13.34 -10.59
C ARG A 147 -1.02 -12.98 -9.13
N GLY A 148 -1.77 -13.47 -8.13
CA GLY A 148 -1.53 -13.16 -6.72
C GLY A 148 -0.13 -13.58 -6.24
N LEU A 149 0.38 -14.72 -6.73
CA LEU A 149 1.71 -15.24 -6.38
C LEU A 149 2.84 -14.72 -7.28
N GLU A 150 2.54 -13.88 -8.27
CA GLU A 150 3.61 -13.25 -9.07
C GLU A 150 4.32 -12.15 -8.27
N PHE A 151 3.68 -11.62 -7.22
CA PHE A 151 4.20 -10.54 -6.37
C PHE A 151 4.65 -9.30 -7.17
N THR A 152 4.18 -9.15 -8.42
CA THR A 152 4.47 -8.01 -9.30
C THR A 152 3.61 -6.80 -8.94
N ASN A 153 2.43 -7.03 -8.38
CA ASN A 153 1.53 -5.99 -7.91
C ASN A 153 1.82 -5.68 -6.42
N PRO A 154 2.08 -4.40 -6.06
CA PRO A 154 2.29 -3.99 -4.66
C PRO A 154 1.23 -4.48 -3.68
N ARG A 155 -0.05 -4.56 -4.11
CA ARG A 155 -1.18 -5.07 -3.32
C ARG A 155 -0.93 -6.49 -2.78
N PHE A 156 -0.14 -7.29 -3.49
CA PHE A 156 0.09 -8.70 -3.16
C PHE A 156 1.40 -8.95 -2.41
N LYS A 157 2.29 -7.95 -2.28
CA LYS A 157 3.56 -8.09 -1.55
C LYS A 157 3.40 -8.11 -0.03
N GLY A 158 2.33 -7.54 0.49
CA GLY A 158 1.98 -7.59 1.90
C GLY A 158 0.59 -7.04 2.16
N CYS A 159 0.10 -7.21 3.38
CA CYS A 159 -1.19 -6.68 3.81
C CYS A 159 -1.04 -5.82 5.06
N LEU A 160 -1.83 -4.75 5.14
CA LEU A 160 -1.88 -3.88 6.29
C LEU A 160 -2.73 -4.51 7.39
N VAL A 161 -2.39 -4.21 8.64
CA VAL A 161 -3.10 -4.67 9.83
C VAL A 161 -3.44 -3.46 10.69
N ILE A 162 -4.72 -3.32 11.00
CA ILE A 162 -5.22 -2.37 11.99
C ILE A 162 -5.68 -3.18 13.20
N ASP A 163 -4.72 -3.35 14.12
CA ASP A 163 -4.90 -3.92 15.46
C ASP A 163 -5.21 -2.82 16.49
N ALA A 164 -5.28 -3.16 17.78
CA ALA A 164 -5.58 -2.18 18.83
C ALA A 164 -4.54 -1.04 18.90
N PRO A 165 -3.21 -1.30 18.91
CA PRO A 165 -2.21 -0.24 18.85
C PRO A 165 -2.31 0.65 17.61
N ALA A 166 -2.49 0.07 16.42
CA ALA A 166 -2.63 0.85 15.19
C ALA A 166 -3.91 1.70 15.19
N LEU A 167 -5.02 1.16 15.72
CA LEU A 167 -6.28 1.89 15.89
C LEU A 167 -6.09 3.12 16.79
N GLU A 168 -5.49 2.92 17.97
CA GLU A 168 -5.21 3.99 18.93
C GLU A 168 -4.28 5.05 18.31
N SER A 169 -3.23 4.60 17.62
CA SER A 169 -2.32 5.45 16.88
C SER A 169 -3.04 6.31 15.83
N LEU A 170 -3.95 5.73 15.03
CA LEU A 170 -4.75 6.43 14.04
C LEU A 170 -5.73 7.44 14.67
N LEU A 171 -6.32 7.10 15.82
CA LEU A 171 -7.24 7.99 16.52
C LEU A 171 -6.54 9.26 17.00
N HIS A 172 -5.35 9.10 17.59
CA HIS A 172 -4.55 10.21 18.10
C HIS A 172 -3.70 10.94 17.04
N ALA A 173 -3.61 10.38 15.83
CA ALA A 173 -2.95 11.02 14.71
C ALA A 173 -3.50 12.44 14.47
N PRO A 174 -2.64 13.45 14.28
CA PRO A 174 -3.09 14.76 13.85
C PRO A 174 -3.78 14.67 12.49
N GLU A 175 -4.43 15.74 12.07
CA GLU A 175 -4.84 15.85 10.68
C GLU A 175 -3.61 15.99 9.79
N PRO A 176 -3.59 15.43 8.57
CA PRO A 176 -2.39 15.38 7.74
C PRO A 176 -1.83 16.77 7.41
N GLU A 177 -2.69 17.78 7.28
CA GLU A 177 -2.29 19.18 7.04
C GLU A 177 -1.66 19.84 8.28
N ASN A 178 -1.92 19.29 9.47
CA ASN A 178 -1.42 19.80 10.75
C ASN A 178 -0.17 19.07 11.22
N TRP A 179 0.45 18.27 10.35
CA TRP A 179 1.66 17.52 10.65
C TRP A 179 2.82 18.43 11.05
N GLN A 180 3.48 18.13 12.16
CA GLN A 180 4.64 18.88 12.64
C GLN A 180 5.83 17.95 12.91
N PHE A 181 7.04 18.45 12.64
CA PHE A 181 8.28 17.75 12.93
C PHE A 181 8.41 17.45 14.43
N GLY A 182 8.66 16.19 14.78
CA GLY A 182 8.83 15.75 16.17
C GLY A 182 7.56 15.25 16.87
N MET A 183 6.40 15.27 16.22
CA MET A 183 5.22 14.55 16.72
C MET A 183 5.45 13.04 16.65
N GLN A 184 4.85 12.28 17.59
CA GLN A 184 4.76 10.84 17.47
C GLN A 184 4.12 10.51 16.13
N ARG A 185 4.78 9.60 15.40
CA ARG A 185 4.39 9.31 14.03
C ARG A 185 3.41 8.15 14.05
N PRO A 186 2.14 8.40 13.68
CA PRO A 186 1.14 7.37 13.72
C PRO A 186 1.50 6.28 12.71
N PHE A 187 1.16 5.05 13.04
CA PHE A 187 1.51 3.88 12.23
C PHE A 187 0.33 2.93 12.03
N VAL A 188 0.51 2.04 11.05
CA VAL A 188 -0.23 0.78 10.91
C VAL A 188 0.77 -0.39 10.84
N GLY A 189 0.31 -1.60 11.15
CA GLY A 189 1.11 -2.80 10.92
C GLY A 189 1.09 -3.20 9.45
N MET A 190 2.13 -3.91 8.99
CA MET A 190 2.13 -4.59 7.71
C MET A 190 2.79 -5.95 7.82
N VAL A 191 2.12 -6.98 7.29
CA VAL A 191 2.60 -8.35 7.22
C VAL A 191 3.20 -8.59 5.84
N ASP A 192 4.44 -9.07 5.83
CA ASP A 192 5.15 -9.50 4.61
C ASP A 192 4.60 -10.84 4.13
N ALA A 193 4.12 -10.90 2.89
CA ALA A 193 3.64 -12.14 2.29
C ALA A 193 4.77 -13.10 1.93
N GLN A 194 5.95 -12.57 1.61
CA GLN A 194 7.10 -13.32 1.11
C GLN A 194 8.04 -13.77 2.24
N TYR A 195 7.76 -13.37 3.48
CA TYR A 195 8.54 -13.80 4.63
C TYR A 195 8.40 -15.30 4.85
N VAL A 196 9.56 -15.97 4.92
CA VAL A 196 9.67 -17.38 5.27
C VAL A 196 10.83 -17.53 6.23
N GLU A 197 10.52 -17.98 7.45
CA GLU A 197 11.50 -18.15 8.51
C GLU A 197 12.66 -19.07 8.07
N GLY A 198 13.89 -18.66 8.40
CA GLY A 198 15.09 -19.44 8.11
C GLY A 198 15.54 -19.44 6.65
N GLN A 199 14.88 -18.71 5.74
CA GLN A 199 15.37 -18.58 4.37
C GLN A 199 16.68 -17.79 4.30
N ARG A 200 17.58 -18.21 3.41
CA ARG A 200 18.93 -17.64 3.30
C ARG A 200 18.94 -16.16 2.88
N TRP A 201 17.98 -15.76 2.06
CA TRP A 201 17.86 -14.38 1.58
C TRP A 201 17.08 -13.48 2.55
N MET A 202 16.45 -14.03 3.58
CA MET A 202 15.78 -13.23 4.60
C MET A 202 16.82 -12.63 5.55
N PRO A 203 16.78 -11.31 5.79
CA PRO A 203 17.69 -10.69 6.72
C PRO A 203 17.55 -11.24 8.15
N THR A 204 18.67 -11.48 8.84
CA THR A 204 18.64 -11.89 10.24
C THR A 204 18.06 -10.78 11.12
N GLY A 205 17.07 -11.11 11.96
CA GLY A 205 16.37 -10.14 12.81
C GLY A 205 15.22 -9.41 12.12
N TYR A 206 14.76 -9.93 10.97
CA TYR A 206 13.51 -9.57 10.32
C TYR A 206 12.51 -10.71 10.49
N TRP A 207 11.28 -10.39 10.92
CA TRP A 207 10.26 -11.39 11.29
C TRP A 207 9.01 -11.33 10.40
N GLY A 208 9.12 -10.70 9.23
CA GLY A 208 8.01 -10.59 8.27
C GLY A 208 6.85 -9.72 8.75
N TYR A 209 7.13 -8.78 9.64
CA TYR A 209 6.20 -7.78 10.14
C TYR A 209 6.95 -6.47 10.34
N ILE A 210 6.33 -5.38 9.88
CA ILE A 210 6.83 -4.02 10.05
C ILE A 210 5.71 -3.11 10.51
N ARG A 211 6.07 -1.92 10.96
CA ARG A 211 5.16 -0.78 11.03
C ARG A 211 5.39 0.16 9.87
N VAL A 212 4.33 0.80 9.43
CA VAL A 212 4.34 1.79 8.34
C VAL A 212 3.80 3.08 8.91
N GLU A 213 4.62 4.14 8.87
CA GLU A 213 4.13 5.46 9.26
C GLU A 213 3.10 5.97 8.25
N LEU A 214 2.00 6.52 8.74
CA LEU A 214 0.87 6.96 7.92
C LEU A 214 1.23 7.99 6.84
N GLY A 215 2.30 8.76 7.02
CA GLY A 215 2.76 9.76 6.05
C GLY A 215 3.65 9.22 4.94
N HIS A 216 3.77 7.89 4.80
CA HIS A 216 4.56 7.24 3.77
C HIS A 216 3.82 6.07 3.08
N LEU A 217 2.50 5.98 3.22
CA LEU A 217 1.71 4.87 2.66
C LEU A 217 1.71 4.90 1.13
N TRP A 218 1.59 6.10 0.54
CA TRP A 218 1.64 6.25 -0.91
C TRP A 218 3.04 5.91 -1.44
N PHE A 219 4.08 6.43 -0.80
CA PHE A 219 5.46 6.13 -1.16
C PHE A 219 5.81 4.65 -1.01
N LEU A 220 5.32 3.99 0.04
CA LEU A 220 5.45 2.55 0.23
C LEU A 220 4.87 1.80 -0.97
N TYR A 221 3.66 2.14 -1.39
CA TYR A 221 3.01 1.48 -2.52
C TYR A 221 3.83 1.61 -3.81
N LEU A 222 4.41 2.79 -4.05
CA LEU A 222 5.30 3.03 -5.18
C LEU A 222 6.59 2.21 -5.10
N GLN A 223 7.22 2.12 -3.93
CA GLN A 223 8.47 1.36 -3.74
C GLN A 223 8.26 -0.14 -3.86
N LEU A 224 7.14 -0.65 -3.37
CA LEU A 224 6.75 -2.07 -3.53
C LEU A 224 6.57 -2.49 -4.99
N THR A 225 6.55 -1.54 -5.94
CA THR A 225 6.61 -1.86 -7.38
C THR A 225 7.97 -2.43 -7.78
N TRP A 226 9.04 -2.10 -7.04
CA TRP A 226 10.43 -2.42 -7.39
C TRP A 226 11.08 -3.35 -6.37
N ASP A 227 10.79 -3.11 -5.09
CA ASP A 227 11.50 -3.72 -3.98
C ASP A 227 10.56 -4.61 -3.17
N ASP A 228 11.12 -5.60 -2.49
CA ASP A 228 10.38 -6.41 -1.52
C ASP A 228 10.37 -5.75 -0.14
N LEU A 229 9.36 -6.07 0.68
CA LEU A 229 9.15 -5.38 1.96
C LEU A 229 10.37 -5.46 2.89
N HIS A 230 11.06 -6.59 2.91
CA HIS A 230 12.27 -6.81 3.71
C HIS A 230 13.49 -6.00 3.24
N GLU A 231 13.47 -5.44 2.02
CA GLU A 231 14.52 -4.58 1.47
C GLU A 231 14.30 -3.10 1.84
N LEU A 232 13.06 -2.75 2.21
CA LEU A 232 12.65 -1.37 2.53
C LEU A 232 12.91 -0.97 3.98
N VAL A 233 13.32 -1.90 4.84
CA VAL A 233 13.56 -1.66 6.27
C VAL A 233 14.88 -2.29 6.74
N LEU A 234 15.44 -1.76 7.82
CA LEU A 234 16.55 -2.43 8.49
C LEU A 234 16.04 -3.48 9.49
N PRO A 235 16.65 -4.67 9.54
CA PRO A 235 16.34 -5.65 10.58
C PRO A 235 16.62 -5.06 11.96
N ALA A 236 15.67 -5.24 12.87
CA ALA A 236 15.67 -4.56 14.16
C ALA A 236 15.79 -5.53 15.36
N GLY A 237 16.05 -6.82 15.10
CA GLY A 237 16.28 -7.81 16.14
C GLY A 237 15.01 -8.08 16.94
N GLU A 238 14.96 -7.62 18.18
CA GLU A 238 13.79 -7.77 19.07
C GLU A 238 12.74 -6.67 18.86
N PHE A 239 13.08 -5.60 18.13
CA PHE A 239 12.18 -4.49 17.84
C PHE A 239 11.48 -4.68 16.49
N ILE A 240 10.38 -3.94 16.30
CA ILE A 240 9.61 -3.93 15.06
C ILE A 240 10.22 -2.87 14.12
N PRO A 241 10.73 -3.24 12.93
CA PRO A 241 11.19 -2.27 11.95
C PRO A 241 10.07 -1.32 11.54
N VAL A 242 10.41 -0.05 11.33
CA VAL A 242 9.46 0.97 10.88
C VAL A 242 9.86 1.45 9.50
N TYR A 243 8.91 1.42 8.57
CA TYR A 243 9.01 2.07 7.28
C TYR A 243 8.56 3.52 7.40
N ASN A 244 9.45 4.43 7.01
CA ASN A 244 9.22 5.87 6.98
C ASN A 244 10.11 6.59 5.97
N GLU A 245 10.39 5.93 4.83
CA GLU A 245 11.37 6.33 3.79
C GLU A 245 12.83 6.34 4.28
N ASP A 246 13.08 6.56 5.57
CA ASP A 246 14.39 6.47 6.21
C ASP A 246 14.74 5.01 6.60
N LEU A 247 15.91 4.55 6.16
CA LEU A 247 16.37 3.17 6.35
C LEU A 247 16.94 2.90 7.76
N GLY A 248 16.22 3.17 8.85
CA GLY A 248 16.84 2.91 10.16
C GLY A 248 16.06 3.14 11.44
N SER A 249 14.73 3.16 11.39
CA SER A 249 13.92 3.27 12.60
C SER A 249 13.29 1.94 12.99
N ALA A 250 13.09 1.75 14.29
CA ALA A 250 12.36 0.64 14.86
C ALA A 250 11.54 1.12 16.06
N GLN A 251 10.58 0.31 16.49
CA GLN A 251 9.76 0.58 17.67
C GLN A 251 9.62 -0.68 18.53
N ASP A 252 9.32 -0.49 19.81
CA ASP A 252 8.82 -1.56 20.69
C ASP A 252 7.34 -1.88 20.42
N GLU A 253 6.76 -2.82 21.16
CA GLU A 253 5.34 -3.21 21.00
C GLU A 253 4.38 -2.05 21.26
N GLU A 254 4.75 -1.07 22.10
CA GLU A 254 3.93 0.08 22.44
C GLU A 254 4.00 1.24 21.44
N GLY A 255 4.91 1.22 20.46
CA GLY A 255 5.04 2.32 19.49
C GLY A 255 6.17 3.30 19.79
N ASN A 256 6.96 3.07 20.84
CA ASN A 256 8.03 4.00 21.20
C ASN A 256 9.24 3.82 20.28
N PRO A 257 9.81 4.93 19.76
CA PRO A 257 10.97 4.87 18.87
C PRO A 257 12.21 4.27 19.55
N GLN A 258 12.90 3.39 18.82
CA GLN A 258 14.14 2.74 19.21
C GLN A 258 15.23 3.02 18.16
N SER A 259 16.46 3.26 18.63
CA SER A 259 17.59 3.52 17.74
C SER A 259 18.18 2.21 17.22
N VAL A 260 18.06 1.95 15.91
CA VAL A 260 18.77 0.85 15.28
C VAL A 260 20.18 1.32 14.91
N LEU A 261 21.20 0.73 15.54
CA LEU A 261 22.58 1.04 15.19
C LEU A 261 22.87 0.55 13.77
N ARG A 262 23.11 1.48 12.84
CA ARG A 262 23.75 1.16 11.56
C ARG A 262 25.13 0.57 11.88
N ASN A 263 25.30 -0.73 11.69
CA ASN A 263 26.64 -1.30 11.57
C ASN A 263 27.31 -0.63 10.37
N ARG A 264 28.16 0.37 10.63
CA ARG A 264 29.06 0.96 9.62
C ARG A 264 30.08 -0.11 9.22
N GLY A 265 29.68 -1.01 8.34
CA GLY A 265 30.51 -2.09 7.83
C GLY A 265 30.36 -2.22 6.31
N GLY A 266 31.17 -1.46 5.57
CA GLY A 266 31.50 -1.77 4.17
C GLY A 266 30.91 -0.82 3.12
N ARG A 267 31.55 0.34 2.91
CA ARG A 267 31.64 0.89 1.55
C ARG A 267 32.38 -0.13 0.69
N ARG A 268 31.73 -0.67 -0.33
CA ARG A 268 32.45 -1.14 -1.52
C ARG A 268 32.46 0.03 -2.51
N THR A 269 33.66 0.57 -2.69
CA THR A 269 34.11 1.34 -3.85
C THR A 269 33.90 0.57 -5.14
#